data_AF-A0A6A1URW0-F1
#
_entry.id   AF-A0A6A1URW0-F1
#
_cell.length_a   1.000
_cell.length_b   1.000
_cell.length_c   1.000
_cell.angle_alpha   90.00
_cell.angle_beta   90.00
_cell.angle_gamma   90.00
#
_symmetry.space_group_name_H-M   'P 1'
#
loop_
_entity.id
_entity.type
_entity.pdbx_description
1 polymer ?
#
loop_
_entity_poly.entity_id
_entity_poly.type
_entity_poly.pdbx_seq_one_letter_code
_entity_poly.pdbx_strand_id
1 'polypeptide(L)'
;MLDFKCATLQHSTSYGPHEHPFILCYSAEDDSGEYYCDICEEERNPKLWFYYCADCSYPVHPNCILEKFPNIKFGKTYKVDIHEHLLTLVQKTWDHPSCKICEDPCEDLTLECVECNFSAHRSCCV
;
A
#
# COMPACT_ATOMS: atom_id res chain seq x y z
N MET A 1 23.19 9.59 -0.41
CA MET A 1 22.23 10.58 -0.94
C MET A 1 20.86 9.96 -0.72
N LEU A 2 20.08 10.48 0.22
CA LEU A 2 18.77 9.94 0.58
C LEU A 2 17.79 10.25 -0.56
N ASP A 3 17.40 9.24 -1.34
CA ASP A 3 16.34 9.39 -2.33
C ASP A 3 15.01 9.63 -1.60
N PHE A 4 14.44 10.83 -1.76
CA PHE A 4 13.17 11.28 -1.17
C PHE A 4 11.97 10.36 -1.48
N LYS A 5 12.10 9.45 -2.46
CA LYS A 5 11.08 8.45 -2.79
C LYS A 5 10.90 7.39 -1.70
N CYS A 6 11.94 7.10 -0.90
CA CYS A 6 11.84 6.11 0.17
C CYS A 6 11.04 6.60 1.37
N ALA A 7 11.00 7.92 1.61
CA ALA A 7 10.29 8.52 2.74
C ALA A 7 8.75 8.44 2.63
N THR A 8 8.22 8.11 1.45
CA THR A 8 6.78 7.98 1.19
C THR A 8 6.31 6.53 1.10
N LEU A 9 7.20 5.56 1.36
CA LEU A 9 6.84 4.15 1.34
C LEU A 9 5.97 3.80 2.55
N GLN A 10 4.89 3.07 2.31
CA GLN A 10 4.00 2.63 3.39
C GLN A 10 4.72 1.60 4.26
N HIS A 11 4.48 1.63 5.57
CA HIS A 11 5.10 0.67 6.49
C HIS A 11 4.64 -0.78 6.24
N SER A 12 3.43 -0.95 5.71
CA SER A 12 2.89 -2.24 5.31
C SER A 12 2.01 -2.12 4.07
N THR A 13 2.01 -3.14 3.23
CA THR A 13 1.21 -3.23 2.01
C THR A 13 0.85 -4.68 1.75
N SER A 14 -0.21 -4.99 1.00
CA SER A 14 -0.41 -6.34 0.48
C SER A 14 -0.60 -6.33 -1.03
N TYR A 15 -0.15 -7.42 -1.63
CA TYR A 15 -0.12 -7.65 -3.06
C TYR A 15 -1.18 -8.68 -3.36
N GLY A 16 -2.20 -8.36 -4.17
CA GLY A 16 -3.39 -9.21 -4.37
C GLY A 16 -3.12 -10.71 -4.64
N PRO A 17 -2.06 -11.08 -5.38
CA PRO A 17 -1.65 -12.48 -5.56
C PRO A 17 -1.02 -13.17 -4.33
N HIS A 18 -0.84 -12.47 -3.21
CA HIS A 18 -0.14 -12.95 -2.02
C HIS A 18 -0.92 -12.61 -0.75
N GLU A 19 -1.28 -13.65 0.02
CA GLU A 19 -2.24 -13.59 1.13
C GLU A 19 -1.71 -12.80 2.36
N HIS A 20 -0.40 -12.82 2.61
CA HIS A 20 0.16 -12.18 3.79
C HIS A 20 0.59 -10.73 3.52
N PRO A 21 0.49 -9.83 4.53
CA PRO A 21 0.96 -8.47 4.41
C PRO A 21 2.49 -8.43 4.32
N PHE A 22 2.98 -7.56 3.45
CA PHE A 22 4.37 -7.19 3.40
C PHE A 22 4.63 -6.05 4.38
N ILE A 23 5.72 -6.16 5.13
CA ILE A 23 6.25 -5.09 5.96
C ILE A 23 7.43 -4.44 5.25
N LEU A 24 7.56 -3.13 5.39
CA LEU A 24 8.66 -2.40 4.84
C LEU A 24 9.91 -2.63 5.70
N CYS A 25 10.92 -3.25 5.12
CA CYS A 25 12.15 -3.64 5.77
C CYS A 25 13.35 -2.87 5.21
N TYR A 26 14.29 -2.60 6.12
CA TYR A 26 15.63 -2.14 5.80
C TYR A 26 16.60 -2.98 6.64
N SER A 27 17.13 -4.02 6.03
CA SER A 27 18.18 -4.85 6.63
C SER A 27 19.52 -4.50 6.01
N ALA A 28 20.54 -4.31 6.85
CA ALA A 28 21.91 -4.45 6.40
C ALA A 28 22.10 -5.93 6.06
N GLU A 29 22.03 -6.20 4.77
CA GLU A 29 22.13 -7.52 4.18
C GLU A 29 23.51 -8.14 4.49
N ASP A 30 23.56 -9.46 4.70
CA ASP A 30 24.80 -10.19 4.96
C ASP A 30 25.69 -10.29 3.70
N ASP A 31 26.95 -10.71 3.85
CA ASP A 31 27.90 -10.76 2.72
C ASP A 31 27.60 -11.88 1.70
N SER A 32 26.39 -12.48 1.71
CA SER A 32 25.97 -13.53 0.77
C SER A 32 25.85 -13.03 -0.68
N GLY A 33 25.56 -11.74 -0.88
CA GLY A 33 25.56 -11.08 -2.19
C GLY A 33 24.42 -11.45 -3.13
N GLU A 34 23.47 -12.28 -2.71
CA GLU A 34 22.36 -12.78 -3.55
C GLU A 34 21.00 -12.34 -2.98
N TYR A 35 20.49 -11.22 -3.49
CA TYR A 35 19.24 -10.63 -3.03
C TYR A 35 18.32 -10.43 -4.21
N TYR A 36 17.33 -11.31 -4.36
CA TYR A 36 16.38 -11.25 -5.46
C TYR A 36 15.00 -10.83 -4.97
N CYS A 37 14.21 -10.26 -5.89
CA CYS A 37 12.79 -9.98 -5.71
C CYS A 37 11.99 -11.17 -6.20
N ASP A 38 11.13 -11.73 -5.38
CA ASP A 38 10.36 -12.92 -5.76
C ASP A 38 9.22 -12.64 -6.77
N ILE A 39 8.95 -11.38 -7.10
CA ILE A 39 7.95 -11.00 -8.12
C ILE A 39 8.59 -10.92 -9.51
N CYS A 40 9.71 -10.21 -9.65
CA CYS A 40 10.32 -9.96 -10.95
C CYS A 40 11.60 -10.78 -11.19
N GLU A 41 12.07 -11.53 -10.19
CA GLU A 41 13.29 -12.34 -10.22
C GLU A 41 14.58 -11.50 -10.50
N GLU A 42 14.52 -10.18 -10.34
CA GLU A 42 15.67 -9.28 -10.48
C GLU A 42 16.33 -8.97 -9.14
N GLU A 43 17.61 -8.59 -9.18
CA GLU A 43 18.37 -8.21 -7.99
C GLU A 43 17.76 -6.99 -7.27
N ARG A 44 17.68 -7.08 -5.94
CA ARG A 44 17.35 -6.00 -5.03
C ARG A 44 18.60 -5.20 -4.73
N ASN A 45 18.44 -3.89 -4.59
CA ASN A 45 19.53 -3.03 -4.18
C ASN A 45 19.65 -3.09 -2.64
N PRO A 46 20.75 -3.59 -2.08
CA PRO A 46 20.94 -3.73 -0.63
C PRO A 46 20.93 -2.40 0.12
N LYS A 47 21.09 -1.28 -0.59
CA LYS A 47 21.08 0.07 0.00
C LYS A 47 19.68 0.69 0.04
N LEU A 48 18.66 0.02 -0.51
CA LEU A 48 17.28 0.51 -0.58
C LEU A 48 16.35 -0.31 0.32
N TRP A 49 15.24 0.32 0.71
CA TRP A 49 14.19 -0.35 1.46
C TRP A 49 13.43 -1.31 0.54
N PHE A 50 12.93 -2.40 1.09
CA PHE A 50 12.17 -3.41 0.35
C PHE A 50 10.96 -3.86 1.16
N TYR A 51 10.00 -4.49 0.50
CA TYR A 51 8.86 -5.10 1.18
C TYR A 51 9.17 -6.57 1.43
N TYR A 52 8.84 -7.05 2.62
CA TYR A 52 9.12 -8.42 3.04
C TYR A 52 7.90 -9.01 3.72
N CYS A 53 7.48 -10.19 3.27
CA CYS A 53 6.53 -10.99 4.02
C CYS A 53 7.30 -11.89 5.01
N ALA A 54 7.08 -11.71 6.30
CA ALA A 54 7.70 -12.54 7.33
C ALA A 54 7.15 -13.97 7.34
N ASP A 55 5.85 -14.14 7.08
CA ASP A 55 5.19 -15.45 7.10
C ASP A 55 5.62 -16.37 5.95
N CYS A 56 5.90 -15.79 4.77
CA CYS A 56 6.30 -16.52 3.56
C CYS A 56 7.79 -16.43 3.25
N SER A 57 8.54 -15.60 3.98
CA SER A 57 9.93 -15.25 3.63
C SER A 57 10.06 -14.74 2.19
N TYR A 58 9.20 -13.80 1.81
CA TYR A 58 9.03 -13.33 0.43
C TYR A 58 9.52 -11.88 0.29
N PRO A 59 10.78 -11.62 -0.09
CA PRO A 59 11.27 -10.27 -0.34
C PRO A 59 10.92 -9.76 -1.74
N VAL A 60 10.46 -8.51 -1.83
CA VAL A 60 10.05 -7.89 -3.10
C VAL A 60 10.43 -6.41 -3.17
N HIS A 61 10.62 -5.89 -4.39
CA HIS A 61 10.87 -4.47 -4.57
C HIS A 61 9.64 -3.63 -4.20
N PRO A 62 9.83 -2.41 -3.69
CA PRO A 62 8.73 -1.48 -3.45
C PRO A 62 7.88 -1.22 -4.70
N ASN A 63 8.52 -1.08 -5.86
CA ASN A 63 7.83 -0.81 -7.11
C ASN A 63 6.94 -1.98 -7.56
N CYS A 64 7.39 -3.23 -7.39
CA CYS A 64 6.61 -4.41 -7.75
C CYS A 64 5.25 -4.50 -7.03
N ILE A 65 5.12 -3.90 -5.84
CA ILE A 65 3.83 -3.79 -5.15
C ILE A 65 3.12 -2.46 -5.44
N LEU A 66 3.86 -1.34 -5.44
CA LEU A 66 3.26 0.00 -5.49
C LEU A 66 2.86 0.47 -6.91
N GLU A 67 3.33 -0.19 -7.97
CA GLU A 67 3.04 0.19 -9.36
C GLU A 67 1.59 -0.06 -9.83
N LYS A 68 0.68 -0.57 -8.98
CA LYS A 68 -0.76 -0.59 -9.32
C LYS A 68 -1.35 0.83 -9.46
N PHE A 69 -0.79 1.83 -8.75
CA PHE A 69 -1.26 3.23 -8.78
C PHE A 69 -0.12 4.27 -8.70
N PRO A 70 0.78 4.35 -9.71
CA PRO A 70 2.02 5.14 -9.63
C PRO A 70 1.81 6.65 -9.47
N ASN A 71 0.60 7.16 -9.76
CA ASN A 71 0.27 8.58 -9.73
C ASN A 71 -0.65 8.99 -8.56
N ILE A 72 -0.94 8.08 -7.62
CA ILE A 72 -1.87 8.35 -6.51
C ILE A 72 -1.10 8.65 -5.22
N LYS A 73 -1.39 9.81 -4.62
CA LYS A 73 -0.88 10.18 -3.29
C LYS A 73 -1.84 9.70 -2.22
N PHE A 74 -1.55 8.55 -1.63
CA PHE A 74 -2.24 8.03 -0.45
C PHE A 74 -2.03 8.95 0.76
N GLY A 75 -2.95 8.89 1.73
CA GLY A 75 -2.93 9.77 2.90
C GLY A 75 -3.43 11.20 2.65
N LYS A 76 -3.77 11.53 1.39
CA LYS A 76 -4.39 12.82 1.08
C LYS A 76 -5.84 12.83 1.55
N THR A 77 -6.21 13.90 2.24
CA THR A 77 -7.58 14.15 2.71
C THR A 77 -8.41 14.91 1.68
N TYR A 78 -9.68 14.55 1.56
CA TYR A 78 -10.67 15.13 0.67
C TYR A 78 -11.89 15.55 1.47
N LYS A 79 -12.41 16.74 1.19
CA LYS A 79 -13.75 17.14 1.61
C LYS A 79 -14.73 16.72 0.52
N VAL A 80 -15.77 15.99 0.88
CA VAL A 80 -16.82 15.54 -0.04
C VAL A 80 -18.15 16.06 0.47
N ASP A 81 -19.09 16.37 -0.42
CA ASP A 81 -20.35 16.99 0.00
C ASP A 81 -21.32 16.01 0.69
N ILE A 82 -21.08 14.71 0.51
CA ILE A 82 -21.90 13.62 1.07
C ILE A 82 -21.49 13.19 2.49
N HIS A 83 -20.44 13.80 3.05
CA HIS A 83 -19.95 13.47 4.38
C HIS A 83 -19.27 14.68 5.05
N GLU A 84 -19.55 14.92 6.34
CA GLU A 84 -19.14 16.15 7.02
C GLU A 84 -17.63 16.23 7.34
N HIS A 85 -16.99 15.08 7.60
CA HIS A 85 -15.57 15.00 7.94
C HIS A 85 -14.68 14.85 6.71
N LEU A 86 -13.38 15.07 6.90
CA LEU A 86 -12.39 14.82 5.86
C LEU A 86 -12.15 13.31 5.70
N LEU A 87 -12.17 12.85 4.45
CA LEU A 87 -11.86 11.46 4.12
C LEU A 87 -10.45 11.35 3.59
N THR A 88 -9.71 10.38 4.08
CA THR A 88 -8.37 10.05 3.65
C THR A 88 -8.42 9.01 2.55
N LEU A 89 -7.71 9.26 1.45
CA LEU A 89 -7.54 8.26 0.40
C LEU A 89 -6.54 7.20 0.85
N VAL A 90 -7.03 5.98 0.97
CA VAL A 90 -6.27 4.80 1.37
C VAL A 90 -6.38 3.72 0.31
N GLN A 91 -5.38 2.85 0.27
CA GLN A 91 -5.46 1.60 -0.45
C GLN A 91 -5.95 0.53 0.53
N LYS A 92 -7.11 -0.03 0.27
CA LYS A 92 -7.58 -1.25 0.93
C LYS A 92 -7.02 -2.43 0.20
N THR A 93 -6.38 -3.29 0.95
CA THR A 93 -5.77 -4.50 0.43
C THR A 93 -6.17 -5.72 1.27
N TRP A 94 -6.84 -5.50 2.42
CA TRP A 94 -7.55 -6.45 3.28
C TRP A 94 -8.66 -5.69 4.02
N ASP A 95 -9.64 -6.42 4.56
CA ASP A 95 -10.81 -5.85 5.25
C ASP A 95 -11.54 -4.86 4.34
N HIS A 96 -12.25 -5.38 3.35
CA HIS A 96 -12.98 -4.60 2.35
C HIS A 96 -14.29 -4.09 2.94
N PRO A 97 -14.34 -2.85 3.47
CA PRO A 97 -15.58 -2.35 4.03
C PRO A 97 -16.61 -2.23 2.91
N SER A 98 -17.87 -2.47 3.25
CA SER A 98 -18.96 -2.14 2.36
C SER A 98 -19.04 -0.63 2.16
N CYS A 99 -19.03 -0.20 0.91
CA CYS A 99 -19.24 1.18 0.54
C CYS A 99 -20.55 1.68 1.12
N LYS A 100 -20.54 2.78 1.87
CA LYS A 100 -21.77 3.34 2.47
C LYS A 100 -22.76 3.93 1.44
N ILE A 101 -22.43 3.89 0.15
CA ILE A 101 -23.22 4.50 -0.93
C ILE A 101 -23.79 3.43 -1.86
N CYS A 102 -22.96 2.51 -2.36
CA CYS A 102 -23.38 1.46 -3.29
C CYS A 102 -23.41 0.06 -2.65
N GLU A 103 -23.03 -0.08 -1.37
CA GLU A 103 -23.02 -1.33 -0.59
C GLU A 103 -22.01 -2.39 -1.06
N ASP A 104 -21.40 -2.21 -2.24
CA ASP A 104 -20.34 -3.08 -2.75
C ASP A 104 -19.03 -2.96 -1.92
N PRO A 105 -18.24 -4.03 -1.83
CA PRO A 105 -16.96 -4.02 -1.13
C PRO A 105 -15.94 -3.07 -1.78
N CYS A 106 -15.17 -2.36 -0.96
CA CYS A 106 -14.07 -1.52 -1.42
C CYS A 106 -12.76 -2.32 -1.53
N GLU A 107 -12.47 -2.83 -2.73
CA GLU A 107 -11.35 -3.76 -2.98
C GLU A 107 -9.98 -3.12 -3.26
N ASP A 108 -9.94 -1.80 -3.53
CA ASP A 108 -8.70 -1.07 -3.82
C ASP A 108 -8.73 0.35 -3.23
N LEU A 109 -9.07 1.37 -4.03
CA LEU A 109 -9.01 2.77 -3.63
C LEU A 109 -10.26 3.19 -2.84
N THR A 110 -10.06 3.47 -1.56
CA THR A 110 -11.15 3.80 -0.62
C THR A 110 -10.92 5.16 0.00
N LEU A 111 -11.98 5.94 0.14
CA LEU A 111 -11.99 7.13 0.98
C LEU A 111 -12.54 6.74 2.34
N GLU A 112 -11.73 6.94 3.38
CA GLU A 112 -12.10 6.61 4.75
C GLU A 112 -12.07 7.83 5.66
N CYS A 113 -13.10 7.96 6.48
CA CYS A 113 -13.09 8.91 7.57
C CYS A 113 -12.30 8.33 8.75
N VAL A 114 -11.45 9.14 9.37
CA VAL A 114 -10.71 8.73 10.58
C VAL A 114 -11.53 9.01 11.85
N GLU A 115 -12.45 9.97 11.76
CA GLU A 115 -13.30 10.38 12.89
C GLU A 115 -14.51 9.48 13.07
N CYS A 116 -14.93 8.78 12.01
CA CYS A 116 -16.04 7.83 12.06
C CYS A 116 -15.82 6.67 11.09
N ASN A 117 -16.58 5.58 11.25
CA ASN A 117 -16.43 4.37 10.45
C ASN A 117 -17.07 4.47 9.04
N PHE A 118 -16.83 5.59 8.35
CA PHE A 118 -17.33 5.84 7.00
C PHE A 118 -16.27 5.46 5.97
N SER A 119 -16.64 4.53 5.08
CA SER A 119 -15.80 4.09 3.96
C SER A 119 -16.64 4.11 2.68
N ALA A 120 -16.07 4.68 1.61
CA ALA A 120 -16.72 4.74 0.31
C ALA A 120 -15.71 4.67 -0.83
N HIS A 121 -16.13 4.15 -1.98
CA HIS A 121 -15.31 4.23 -3.18
C HIS A 121 -15.10 5.68 -3.57
N ARG A 122 -13.91 6.01 -4.05
CA ARG A 122 -13.62 7.35 -4.57
C ARG A 122 -14.61 7.77 -5.65
N SER A 123 -15.03 6.85 -6.52
CA SER A 123 -15.99 7.10 -7.61
C SER A 123 -17.42 7.34 -7.15
N CYS A 124 -17.79 6.94 -5.93
CA CYS A 124 -19.13 7.16 -5.39
C CYS A 124 -19.27 8.51 -4.70
N CYS A 125 -18.16 9.21 -4.44
CA CYS A 125 -18.12 10.52 -3.79
C CYS A 125 -18.00 11.71 -4.77
N VAL A 126 -18.08 11.47 -6.09
CA VAL A 126 -17.93 12.46 -7.17
C VAL A 126 -19.25 12.76 -7.85
#